data_AF-A0A6N9GSV7-F1
#
_entry.id   AF-A0A6N9GSV7-F1
#
_cell.length_a   1.000
_cell.length_b   1.000
_cell.length_c   1.000
_cell.angle_alpha   90.00
_cell.angle_beta   90.00
_cell.angle_gamma   90.00
#
_symmetry.space_group_name_H-M   'P 1'
#
loop_
_entity.id
_entity.type
_entity.pdbx_description
1 polymer ?
#
loop_
_entity_poly.entity_id
_entity_poly.type
_entity_poly.pdbx_seq_one_letter_code
_entity_poly.pdbx_strand_id
1 'polypeptide(L)' 'MGTRVLRAREVVSEIGVSKATLYRWVRSGGFPKPIKLGPGAVGWRREELDEWVDSRPRRGTEGEGEAQCQLPPRS' A
#
# COMPACT_ATOMS: atom_id res chain seq x y z
N MET A 1 21.89 -1.61 3.86
CA MET A 1 20.99 -1.93 2.73
C MET A 1 20.14 -3.14 3.13
N GLY A 2 18.97 -2.91 3.71
CA GLY A 2 18.10 -3.98 4.21
C GLY A 2 16.81 -4.02 3.40
N THR A 3 16.57 -5.12 2.69
CA THR A 3 15.34 -5.36 1.93
C THR A 3 14.17 -5.55 2.92
N ARG A 4 13.57 -4.44 3.36
CA ARG A 4 12.44 -4.48 4.29
C ARG A 4 11.16 -4.80 3.52
N VAL A 5 10.48 -5.87 3.90
CA VAL A 5 9.20 -6.26 3.31
C VAL A 5 8.06 -5.82 4.21
N LEU A 6 7.15 -5.04 3.65
CA LEU A 6 5.99 -4.46 4.31
C LEU A 6 4.77 -5.36 4.11
N ARG A 7 4.02 -5.61 5.18
CA ARG A 7 2.76 -6.37 5.12
C ARG A 7 1.65 -5.49 4.56
N ALA A 8 0.55 -6.09 4.11
CA ALA A 8 -0.62 -5.36 3.60
C ALA A 8 -1.11 -4.25 4.56
N ARG A 9 -1.00 -4.47 5.88
CA ARG A 9 -1.35 -3.48 6.91
C ARG A 9 -0.44 -2.25 6.88
N GLU A 10 0.87 -2.48 6.75
CA GLU A 10 1.87 -1.42 6.68
C GLU A 10 1.70 -0.62 5.38
N VAL A 11 1.51 -1.29 4.25
CA VAL A 11 1.30 -0.65 2.94
C VAL A 11 0.08 0.28 2.96
N VAL A 12 -1.02 -0.20 3.55
CA VAL A 12 -2.24 0.59 3.76
C VAL A 12 -1.98 1.81 4.64
N SER A 13 -1.16 1.68 5.68
CA SER A 13 -0.81 2.78 6.58
C SER A 13 0.12 3.80 5.93
N GLU A 14 1.10 3.35 5.12
CA GLU A 14 2.07 4.21 4.43
C GLU A 14 1.40 5.00 3.29
N ILE A 15 0.51 4.37 2.54
CA ILE A 15 -0.18 5.01 1.40
C ILE A 15 -1.48 5.72 1.84
N GLY A 16 -2.00 5.41 3.03
CA GLY A 16 -3.23 6.00 3.56
C GLY A 16 -4.51 5.52 2.85
N VAL A 17 -4.53 4.27 2.38
CA VAL A 17 -5.69 3.70 1.66
C VAL A 17 -6.22 2.44 2.32
N SER A 18 -7.51 2.16 2.15
CA SER A 18 -8.11 0.90 2.66
C SER A 18 -7.52 -0.35 1.98
N LYS A 19 -7.48 -1.48 2.71
CA LYS A 19 -7.06 -2.80 2.17
C LYS A 19 -7.82 -3.16 0.89
N ALA A 20 -9.11 -2.86 0.81
CA ALA A 20 -9.92 -3.11 -0.37
C ALA A 20 -9.40 -2.34 -1.60
N THR A 21 -8.99 -1.08 -1.41
CA THR A 21 -8.38 -0.27 -2.47
C THR A 21 -7.02 -0.80 -2.88
N LEU A 22 -6.19 -1.20 -1.92
CA LEU A 22 -4.92 -1.87 -2.20
C LEU A 22 -5.12 -3.11 -3.09
N TYR A 23 -6.01 -4.03 -2.71
CA TYR A 23 -6.30 -5.21 -3.51
C TYR A 23 -6.93 -4.88 -4.87
N ARG A 24 -7.73 -3.81 -4.96
CA ARG A 24 -8.27 -3.32 -6.23
C ARG A 24 -7.16 -2.86 -7.16
N TRP A 25 -6.18 -2.10 -6.67
CA TRP A 25 -5.05 -1.67 -7.49
C TRP A 25 -4.16 -2.83 -7.92
N VAL A 26 -3.91 -3.79 -7.02
CA VAL A 26 -3.20 -5.04 -7.35
C VAL A 26 -3.94 -5.80 -8.46
N ARG A 27 -5.26 -5.93 -8.37
CA ARG A 27 -6.09 -6.58 -9.40
C ARG A 27 -6.12 -5.79 -10.71
N SER A 28 -6.11 -4.46 -10.63
CA SER A 28 -6.07 -3.56 -11.78
C SER A 28 -4.69 -3.51 -12.45
N GLY A 29 -3.66 -4.16 -11.88
CA GLY A 29 -2.29 -4.10 -12.38
C GLY A 29 -1.59 -2.76 -12.15
N GLY A 30 -2.21 -1.85 -11.39
CA GLY A 30 -1.67 -0.52 -11.09
C GLY A 30 -0.87 -0.48 -9.79
N PHE A 31 -0.52 -1.64 -9.21
CA PHE A 31 0.23 -1.76 -7.96
C PHE A 31 1.25 -2.91 -8.06
N PRO A 32 2.42 -2.82 -7.38
CA PRO A 32 3.39 -3.90 -7.35
C PRO A 32 2.81 -5.22 -6.85
N LYS A 33 3.35 -6.33 -7.35
CA LYS A 33 2.85 -7.67 -7.05
C LYS A 33 3.21 -8.07 -5.61
N PRO A 34 2.27 -8.62 -4.84
CA PRO A 34 2.59 -9.15 -3.51
C PRO A 34 3.57 -10.33 -3.60
N ILE A 35 4.60 -10.28 -2.80
CA ILE A 35 5.54 -11.38 -2.56
C ILE A 35 4.98 -12.28 -1.46
N LYS A 36 4.94 -13.59 -1.72
CA LYS A 36 4.61 -14.59 -0.71
C LYS A 36 5.82 -14.77 0.22
N LEU A 37 5.67 -14.33 1.46
CA LEU A 37 6.65 -14.52 2.54
C LEU A 37 6.41 -15.83 3.31
N GLY A 38 5.24 -16.47 3.15
CA GLY A 38 4.88 -17.70 3.85
C GLY A 38 3.45 -18.20 3.53
N PRO A 39 2.99 -19.26 4.21
CA PRO A 39 1.74 -19.98 3.93
C PRO A 39 0.46 -19.22 4.36
N GLY A 40 0.29 -18.00 3.86
CA GLY A 40 -0.78 -17.06 4.23
C GLY A 40 -0.28 -15.63 4.43
N ALA A 41 1.02 -15.42 4.28
CA ALA A 41 1.68 -14.18 4.62
C ALA A 41 2.20 -13.53 3.32
N VAL A 42 1.52 -12.50 2.82
CA VAL A 42 1.98 -11.69 1.68
C VAL A 42 2.62 -10.39 2.16
N GLY A 43 3.50 -9.81 1.34
CA GLY A 43 4.13 -8.53 1.59
C GLY A 43 4.69 -7.90 0.32
N TRP A 44 5.12 -6.65 0.41
CA TRP A 44 5.68 -5.86 -0.68
C TRP A 44 7.03 -5.32 -0.25
N ARG A 45 8.00 -5.28 -1.17
CA ARG A 45 9.29 -4.65 -0.82
C ARG A 45 9.07 -3.16 -0.64
N ARG A 46 9.75 -2.58 0.34
CA ARG A 46 9.71 -1.13 0.56
C ARG A 46 10.23 -0.38 -0.67
N GLU A 47 11.27 -0.89 -1.33
CA GLU A 47 11.82 -0.31 -2.57
C GLU A 47 10.76 -0.21 -3.67
N GLU A 48 10.03 -1.29 -3.97
CA GLU A 48 8.99 -1.29 -5.01
C GLU A 48 7.85 -0.32 -4.70
N LEU A 49 7.51 -0.15 -3.41
CA LEU A 49 6.50 0.82 -3.01
C LEU A 49 6.98 2.25 -3.19
N ASP A 50 8.22 2.52 -2.80
CA ASP A 50 8.85 3.84 -2.92
C ASP A 50 8.94 4.25 -4.40
N GLU A 51 9.45 3.34 -5.24
CA GLU A 51 9.50 3.51 -6.70
C GLU A 51 8.11 3.72 -7.30
N TRP A 52 7.11 2.99 -6.82
CA TRP A 52 5.74 3.16 -7.29
C TRP A 52 5.15 4.53 -6.91
N VAL A 53 5.41 5.01 -5.69
CA VAL A 53 4.98 6.35 -5.26
C VAL A 53 5.70 7.42 -6.06
N ASP A 54 7.01 7.27 -6.27
CA ASP A 54 7.84 8.22 -7.03
C ASP A 54 7.46 8.25 -8.52
N SER A 55 7.04 7.11 -9.08
CA SER A 55 6.59 7.01 -10.47
C SER A 55 5.29 7.79 -10.75
N ARG A 56 4.52 8.12 -9.70
CA ARG A 56 3.27 8.88 -9.88
C ARG A 56 3.60 10.36 -9.99
N PRO A 57 3.13 11.03 -11.06
CA PRO A 57 3.32 12.47 -11.18
C PRO A 57 2.69 13.13 -9.96
N ARG A 58 3.47 13.97 -9.27
CA ARG A 58 2.97 14.89 -8.25
C ARG A 58 1.98 15.82 -8.92
N ARG A 59 0.71 15.40 -9.04
CA ARG A 59 -0.36 16.27 -9.49
C ARG A 59 -0.51 17.30 -8.38
N GLY A 60 0.04 18.49 -8.60
CA GLY A 60 -0.15 19.62 -7.72
C GLY A 60 -1.62 19.99 -7.72
N THR A 61 -2.35 19.42 -6.77
CA THR A 61 -3.66 19.89 -6.35
C THR A 61 -3.73 19.70 -4.84
N GLU A 62 -3.63 20.83 -4.15
CA GLU A 62 -4.22 21.02 -2.84
C GLU A 62 -5.68 20.51 -2.88
N GLY A 63 -6.03 19.64 -1.93
CA GLY A 63 -7.40 19.18 -1.68
C GLY A 63 -7.85 17.96 -2.48
N GLU A 64 -7.68 16.78 -1.90
CA GLU A 64 -8.42 15.53 -2.16
C GLU A 64 -7.80 14.49 -1.21
N GLY A 65 -8.46 13.94 -0.21
CA GLY A 65 -9.86 13.78 0.07
C GLY A 65 -9.87 12.63 1.06
N GLU A 66 -10.34 12.90 2.27
CA GLU A 66 -10.62 11.89 3.28
C GLU A 66 -11.24 10.64 2.65
N ALA A 67 -10.52 9.52 2.73
CA ALA A 67 -11.13 8.21 2.84
C ALA A 67 -10.69 7.63 4.17
N GLN A 68 -11.25 8.23 5.22
CA GLN A 68 -11.44 7.60 6.50
C GLN A 68 -12.07 6.22 6.25
N CYS A 69 -11.42 5.17 6.73
CA CYS A 69 -12.08 3.94 7.15
C CYS A 69 -11.29 3.42 8.34
N GLN A 70 -11.62 4.01 9.50
CA GLN A 70 -11.63 3.41 10.83
C GLN A 70 -10.84 2.09 10.96
N LEU A 71 -9.66 2.16 11.58
CA LEU A 71 -9.28 1.02 12.41
C LEU A 71 -10.33 0.93 13.53
N PRO A 72 -10.97 -0.23 13.76
CA PRO A 72 -11.77 -0.36 14.97
C PRO A 72 -10.84 -0.19 16.18
N PRO A 73 -11.26 0.51 17.24
CA PRO A 73 -10.55 0.47 18.51
C PRO A 73 -10.46 -0.99 18.96
N ARG A 74 -9.27 -1.40 19.42
CA ARG A 74 -9.11 -2.66 20.15
C ARG A 74 -10.00 -2.58 21.40
N SER A 75 -10.99 -3.45 21.49
CA SER A 75 -11.47 -4.02 22.76
C SER A 75 -11.20 -5.51 22.72
#